data_AF-A0A9J6BFQ9-F1
#
_entry.id   AF-A0A9J6BFQ9-F1
#
_cell.length_a   1.000
_cell.length_b   1.000
_cell.length_c   1.000
_cell.angle_alpha   90.00
_cell.angle_beta   90.00
_cell.angle_gamma   90.00
#
_symmetry.space_group_name_H-M   'P 1'
#
loop_
_entity.id
_entity.type
_entity.pdbx_description
1 polymer ?
#
loop_
_entity_poly.entity_id
_entity_poly.type
_entity_poly.pdbx_seq_one_letter_code
_entity_poly.pdbx_strand_id
1 'polypeptide(L)'
;MFVSKRVFIQVFIRDPFLIEGHAFEIGIYVLITSLDPLVIYRFTSECLIRLCPDSYYPFDPLNTRKYVVGDENLNFWEIPPFKDFDGKFSHLKMFENYFESKNQSVKNFWEQIDDAIVTVTLEKLQLMANELELQCSVYNCSNENFFELLRFDFIIARDGNVKLLEVNLNPDFDGIKNEKKKEHYEQVLYNALRLIGAEGFEIFRQDLRTSSMTSRYEDLSIDFNNCKNCQKSCSNPSCNHCISCFSQDFIKTLHNINREHQKRGNFKRIFPSKIYNANVDYLSLMTEKTRRLSNWIGFMCNENIDWC
;
A
#
# COMPACT_ATOMS: atom_id res chain seq x y z
N MET A 1 11.12 13.15 41.41
CA MET A 1 11.11 13.79 40.09
C MET A 1 10.16 12.98 39.21
N PHE A 2 8.91 13.40 39.07
CA PHE A 2 7.95 12.69 38.22
C PHE A 2 8.31 13.00 36.77
N VAL A 3 8.87 12.03 36.05
CA VAL A 3 8.99 12.12 34.61
C VAL A 3 7.57 12.16 34.07
N SER A 4 7.15 13.32 33.56
CA SER A 4 5.92 13.47 32.79
C SER A 4 5.99 12.49 31.61
N LYS A 5 5.43 11.29 31.77
CA LYS A 5 5.26 10.36 30.66
C LYS A 5 4.33 11.04 29.65
N ARG A 6 4.83 11.28 28.43
CA ARG A 6 3.97 11.67 27.31
C ARG A 6 3.07 10.49 27.03
N VAL A 7 1.77 10.67 27.23
CA VAL A 7 0.76 9.65 26.99
C VAL A 7 -0.16 10.11 25.88
N PHE A 8 -0.50 9.18 24.99
CA PHE A 8 -1.56 9.35 24.01
C PHE A 8 -2.81 8.63 24.54
N ILE A 9 -3.95 9.31 24.53
CA ILE A 9 -5.23 8.76 25.00
C ILE A 9 -6.15 8.63 23.80
N GLN A 10 -6.59 7.42 23.51
CA GLN A 10 -7.46 7.09 22.39
C GLN A 10 -8.79 6.53 22.88
N VAL A 11 -9.86 6.80 22.13
CA VAL A 11 -11.17 6.19 22.38
C VAL A 11 -11.09 4.69 22.06
N PHE A 12 -11.44 3.87 23.05
CA PHE A 12 -11.48 2.41 22.91
C PHE A 12 -12.70 1.94 22.10
N ILE A 13 -12.48 1.00 21.18
CA ILE A 13 -13.54 0.36 20.40
C ILE A 13 -14.17 -0.76 21.23
N ARG A 14 -15.30 -0.43 21.87
CA ARG A 14 -16.01 -1.32 22.81
C ARG A 14 -16.71 -2.50 22.17
N ASP A 15 -16.94 -2.45 20.86
CA ASP A 15 -17.65 -3.50 20.16
C ASP A 15 -16.90 -3.94 18.89
N PRO A 16 -15.79 -4.67 19.04
CA PRO A 16 -15.02 -5.17 17.90
C PRO A 16 -15.72 -6.36 17.23
N PHE A 17 -15.45 -6.56 15.94
CA PHE A 17 -15.68 -7.84 15.28
C PHE A 17 -14.78 -8.89 15.92
N LEU A 18 -15.30 -10.09 16.15
CA LEU A 18 -14.59 -11.17 16.85
C LEU A 18 -14.40 -12.37 15.94
N ILE A 19 -13.22 -12.99 16.02
CA ILE A 19 -12.93 -14.27 15.40
C ILE A 19 -12.98 -15.32 16.50
N GLU A 20 -13.97 -16.21 16.45
CA GLU A 20 -14.19 -17.26 17.46
C GLU A 20 -14.18 -16.73 18.92
N GLY A 21 -14.71 -15.53 19.14
CA GLY A 21 -14.79 -14.88 20.45
C GLY A 21 -13.57 -14.06 20.86
N HIS A 22 -12.52 -14.02 20.05
CA HIS A 22 -11.29 -13.25 20.31
C HIS A 22 -11.27 -11.94 19.52
N ALA A 23 -10.87 -10.84 20.18
CA ALA A 23 -10.54 -9.61 19.50
C ALA A 23 -9.22 -9.78 18.73
N PHE A 24 -9.05 -9.04 17.65
CA PHE A 24 -7.89 -9.18 16.79
C PHE A 24 -7.59 -7.87 16.07
N GLU A 25 -6.41 -7.82 15.49
CA GLU A 25 -6.00 -6.77 14.57
C GLU A 25 -5.48 -7.40 13.26
N ILE A 26 -5.52 -6.60 12.20
CA ILE A 26 -4.99 -6.98 10.88
C ILE A 26 -3.92 -5.96 10.48
N GLY A 27 -2.71 -6.46 10.28
CA GLY A 27 -1.60 -5.71 9.70
C GLY A 27 -1.54 -5.88 8.19
N ILE A 28 -1.57 -4.75 7.49
CA ILE A 28 -1.51 -4.66 6.03
C ILE A 28 -0.19 -4.03 5.61
N TYR A 29 0.57 -4.72 4.76
CA TYR A 29 1.82 -4.19 4.22
C TYR A 29 1.57 -3.21 3.08
N VAL A 30 2.22 -2.06 3.15
CA VAL A 30 2.09 -0.95 2.21
C VAL A 30 3.49 -0.55 1.76
N LEU A 31 3.71 -0.44 0.46
CA LEU A 31 4.96 0.02 -0.12
C LEU A 31 4.73 1.36 -0.80
N ILE A 32 5.44 2.39 -0.33
CA ILE A 32 5.50 3.70 -0.99
C ILE A 32 6.79 3.74 -1.79
N THR A 33 6.70 3.92 -3.11
CA THR A 33 7.88 3.92 -4.00
C THR A 33 8.28 5.31 -4.48
N SER A 34 7.41 6.30 -4.29
CA SER A 34 7.70 7.69 -4.61
C SER A 34 6.75 8.63 -3.87
N LEU A 35 7.24 9.81 -3.50
CA LEU A 35 6.45 10.89 -2.88
C LEU A 35 6.07 11.99 -3.88
N ASP A 36 6.82 12.17 -4.97
CA ASP A 36 6.51 13.13 -6.03
C ASP A 36 7.01 12.64 -7.41
N PRO A 37 6.12 12.06 -8.25
CA PRO A 37 4.70 11.85 -8.00
C PRO A 37 4.44 10.77 -6.93
N LEU A 38 3.39 10.92 -6.12
CA LEU A 38 3.05 9.94 -5.08
C LEU A 38 2.59 8.60 -5.70
N VAL A 39 3.18 7.50 -5.23
CA VAL A 39 2.81 6.14 -5.63
C VAL A 39 2.78 5.21 -4.41
N ILE A 40 1.64 4.54 -4.23
CA ILE A 40 1.37 3.67 -3.09
C ILE A 40 0.85 2.33 -3.58
N TYR A 41 1.48 1.28 -3.09
CA TYR A 41 1.10 -0.11 -3.32
C TYR A 41 0.69 -0.78 -2.01
N ARG A 42 -0.33 -1.64 -2.06
CA ARG A 42 -0.72 -2.51 -0.95
C ARG A 42 -0.47 -3.96 -1.30
N PHE A 43 0.07 -4.73 -0.37
CA PHE A 43 0.24 -6.17 -0.54
C PHE A 43 -1.12 -6.88 -0.49
N THR A 44 -1.39 -7.78 -1.44
CA THR A 44 -2.72 -8.38 -1.61
C THR A 44 -2.77 -9.88 -1.38
N SER A 45 -1.63 -10.56 -1.29
CA SER A 45 -1.63 -12.02 -1.20
C SER A 45 -1.79 -12.54 0.22
N GLU A 46 -1.44 -11.74 1.22
CA GLU A 46 -1.49 -12.16 2.61
C GLU A 46 -1.59 -10.95 3.57
N CYS A 47 -2.00 -11.18 4.82
CA CYS A 47 -2.04 -10.18 5.87
C CYS A 47 -1.62 -10.76 7.23
N LEU A 48 -1.18 -9.90 8.14
CA LEU A 48 -0.81 -10.32 9.49
C LEU A 48 -2.02 -10.24 10.42
N ILE A 49 -2.64 -11.37 10.73
CA ILE A 49 -3.77 -11.42 11.68
C ILE A 49 -3.28 -11.94 13.04
N ARG A 50 -3.40 -11.10 14.07
CA ARG A 50 -3.01 -11.42 15.45
C ARG A 50 -4.21 -11.33 16.37
N LEU A 51 -4.48 -12.37 17.13
CA LEU A 51 -5.62 -12.44 18.03
C LEU A 51 -5.20 -12.32 19.50
N CYS A 52 -6.05 -11.66 20.29
CA CYS A 52 -5.95 -11.64 21.74
C CYS A 52 -6.06 -13.08 22.29
N PRO A 53 -5.23 -13.48 23.28
CA PRO A 53 -5.23 -14.86 23.76
C PRO A 53 -6.42 -15.23 24.63
N ASP A 54 -7.05 -14.27 25.30
CA ASP A 54 -8.24 -14.51 26.11
C ASP A 54 -9.51 -14.11 25.35
N SER A 55 -10.60 -14.87 25.53
CA SER A 55 -11.90 -14.55 24.91
C SER A 55 -12.41 -13.19 25.39
N TYR A 56 -12.94 -12.38 24.46
CA TYR A 56 -13.38 -11.01 24.73
C TYR A 56 -14.50 -10.97 25.76
N TYR A 57 -15.44 -11.93 25.70
CA TYR A 57 -16.59 -12.01 26.61
C TYR A 57 -16.45 -13.14 27.65
N PRO A 58 -16.90 -12.92 28.90
CA PRO A 58 -17.34 -11.64 29.45
C PRO A 58 -16.20 -10.61 29.50
N PHE A 59 -16.54 -9.34 29.24
CA PHE A 59 -15.57 -8.26 29.15
C PHE A 59 -15.02 -7.89 30.53
N ASP A 60 -13.69 -7.82 30.63
CA ASP A 60 -12.98 -7.40 31.83
C ASP A 60 -11.95 -6.31 31.45
N PRO A 61 -12.18 -5.04 31.84
CA PRO A 61 -11.28 -3.93 31.52
C PRO A 61 -9.94 -4.01 32.26
N LEU A 62 -9.78 -4.89 33.25
CA LEU A 62 -8.51 -5.09 33.94
C LEU A 62 -7.62 -6.13 33.24
N ASN A 63 -8.21 -6.96 32.38
CA ASN A 63 -7.48 -7.96 31.61
C ASN A 63 -7.28 -7.49 30.16
N THR A 64 -6.15 -6.81 29.92
CA THR A 64 -5.76 -6.34 28.59
C THR A 64 -5.61 -7.46 27.56
N ARG A 65 -5.33 -8.70 27.98
CA ARG A 65 -5.19 -9.87 27.09
C ARG A 65 -6.47 -10.24 26.34
N LYS A 66 -7.59 -9.59 26.66
CA LYS A 66 -8.88 -9.73 25.97
C LYS A 66 -9.07 -8.75 24.82
N TYR A 67 -8.36 -7.63 24.81
CA TYR A 67 -8.66 -6.52 23.90
C TYR A 67 -7.44 -5.71 23.42
N VAL A 68 -6.23 -6.01 23.90
CA VAL A 68 -4.97 -5.46 23.41
C VAL A 68 -4.15 -6.61 22.88
N VAL A 69 -3.83 -6.56 21.59
CA VAL A 69 -2.90 -7.51 21.00
C VAL A 69 -1.48 -7.13 21.41
N GLY A 70 -0.80 -8.02 22.11
CA GLY A 70 0.58 -7.85 22.54
C GLY A 70 1.49 -8.97 22.02
N ASP A 71 2.67 -9.09 22.61
CA ASP A 71 3.66 -10.12 22.24
C ASP A 71 3.10 -11.54 22.42
N GLU A 72 2.31 -11.76 23.47
CA GLU A 72 1.51 -12.97 23.66
C GLU A 72 0.20 -12.86 22.86
N ASN A 73 0.22 -13.32 21.62
CA ASN A 73 -0.96 -13.42 20.74
C ASN A 73 -1.19 -14.86 20.27
N LEU A 74 -2.43 -15.15 19.89
CA LEU A 74 -2.77 -16.38 19.17
C LEU A 74 -2.60 -16.12 17.67
N ASN A 75 -2.06 -17.12 16.98
CA ASN A 75 -1.96 -17.04 15.53
C ASN A 75 -3.29 -17.45 14.89
N PHE A 76 -3.68 -16.77 13.83
CA PHE A 76 -4.95 -17.01 13.13
C PHE A 76 -5.13 -18.46 12.66
N TRP A 77 -4.04 -19.08 12.18
CA TRP A 77 -4.04 -20.48 11.73
C TRP A 77 -4.14 -21.52 12.85
N GLU A 78 -4.06 -21.12 14.12
CA GLU A 78 -4.21 -22.04 15.26
C GLU A 78 -5.66 -22.16 15.73
N ILE A 79 -6.52 -21.24 15.29
CA ILE A 79 -7.93 -21.17 15.69
C ILE A 79 -8.73 -22.27 14.97
N PRO A 80 -9.63 -23.01 15.66
CA PRO A 80 -10.20 -24.27 15.15
C PRO A 80 -10.82 -24.26 13.74
N PRO A 81 -11.60 -23.25 13.30
CA PRO A 81 -12.18 -23.23 11.95
C PRO A 81 -11.14 -23.10 10.84
N PHE A 82 -9.93 -22.64 11.17
CA PHE A 82 -8.86 -22.30 10.21
C PHE A 82 -7.75 -23.34 10.19
N LYS A 83 -7.56 -24.06 11.30
CA LYS A 83 -6.44 -24.97 11.52
C LYS A 83 -6.29 -26.04 10.43
N ASP A 84 -7.39 -26.60 9.93
CA ASP A 84 -7.36 -27.66 8.91
C ASP A 84 -7.09 -27.15 7.49
N PHE A 85 -7.13 -25.82 7.29
CA PHE A 85 -6.95 -25.12 6.02
C PHE A 85 -5.61 -24.38 5.93
N ASP A 86 -4.89 -24.27 7.03
CA ASP A 86 -3.55 -23.69 7.06
C ASP A 86 -2.60 -24.43 6.09
N GLY A 87 -1.83 -23.67 5.32
CA GLY A 87 -0.97 -24.18 4.25
C GLY A 87 -1.71 -24.65 2.98
N LYS A 88 -3.05 -24.65 2.96
CA LYS A 88 -3.86 -24.92 1.75
C LYS A 88 -4.44 -23.65 1.13
N PHE A 89 -4.69 -22.64 1.96
CA PHE A 89 -5.19 -21.33 1.57
C PHE A 89 -4.39 -20.24 2.30
N SER A 90 -4.28 -19.06 1.70
CA SER A 90 -3.74 -17.88 2.38
C SER A 90 -4.62 -17.51 3.58
N HIS A 91 -4.01 -17.00 4.65
CA HIS A 91 -4.74 -16.58 5.85
C HIS A 91 -5.72 -15.45 5.53
N LEU A 92 -5.34 -14.56 4.61
CA LEU A 92 -6.20 -13.52 4.09
C LEU A 92 -7.45 -14.10 3.42
N LYS A 93 -7.30 -15.10 2.55
CA LYS A 93 -8.46 -15.70 1.85
C LYS A 93 -9.39 -16.44 2.81
N MET A 94 -8.82 -17.08 3.82
CA MET A 94 -9.58 -17.72 4.89
C MET A 94 -10.34 -16.68 5.73
N PHE A 95 -9.69 -15.56 6.05
CA PHE A 95 -10.31 -14.44 6.74
C PHE A 95 -11.44 -13.81 5.91
N GLU A 96 -11.21 -13.51 4.64
CA GLU A 96 -12.22 -12.94 3.74
C GLU A 96 -13.47 -13.83 3.67
N ASN A 97 -13.28 -15.14 3.51
CA ASN A 97 -14.39 -16.08 3.50
C ASN A 97 -15.14 -16.13 4.85
N TYR A 98 -14.41 -16.11 5.97
CA TYR A 98 -15.03 -16.03 7.29
C TYR A 98 -15.80 -14.71 7.47
N PHE A 99 -15.24 -13.59 7.03
CA PHE A 99 -15.85 -12.27 7.10
C PHE A 99 -17.17 -12.21 6.31
N GLU A 100 -17.19 -12.73 5.08
CA GLU A 100 -18.41 -12.88 4.29
C GLU A 100 -19.43 -13.80 4.95
N SER A 101 -18.99 -14.92 5.55
CA SER A 101 -19.88 -15.84 6.26
C SER A 101 -20.58 -15.19 7.47
N LYS A 102 -20.02 -14.10 8.01
CA LYS A 102 -20.62 -13.27 9.06
C LYS A 102 -21.43 -12.09 8.51
N ASN A 103 -21.82 -12.14 7.23
CA ASN A 103 -22.59 -11.11 6.51
C ASN A 103 -21.87 -9.75 6.41
N GLN A 104 -20.54 -9.76 6.38
CA GLN A 104 -19.74 -8.55 6.18
C GLN A 104 -19.23 -8.46 4.74
N SER A 105 -19.08 -7.24 4.21
CA SER A 105 -18.64 -7.01 2.83
C SER A 105 -17.12 -6.89 2.74
N VAL A 106 -16.46 -7.88 2.11
CA VAL A 106 -15.00 -7.84 1.81
C VAL A 106 -14.65 -6.67 0.90
N LYS A 107 -15.53 -6.34 -0.05
CA LYS A 107 -15.35 -5.15 -0.90
C LYS A 107 -15.27 -3.88 -0.06
N ASN A 108 -16.22 -3.67 0.85
CA ASN A 108 -16.24 -2.49 1.72
C ASN A 108 -15.07 -2.48 2.71
N PHE A 109 -14.61 -3.66 3.17
CA PHE A 109 -13.40 -3.77 3.98
C PHE A 109 -12.19 -3.21 3.23
N TRP A 110 -11.95 -3.64 1.98
CA TRP A 110 -10.82 -3.15 1.20
C TRP A 110 -10.94 -1.69 0.78
N GLU A 111 -12.15 -1.21 0.45
CA GLU A 111 -12.37 0.22 0.15
C GLU A 111 -12.00 1.10 1.36
N GLN A 112 -12.40 0.71 2.58
CA GLN A 112 -12.03 1.45 3.80
C GLN A 112 -10.52 1.36 4.13
N ILE A 113 -9.89 0.19 3.92
CA ILE A 113 -8.44 0.01 4.12
C ILE A 113 -7.65 0.90 3.16
N ASP A 114 -7.97 0.84 1.86
CA ASP A 114 -7.30 1.61 0.83
C ASP A 114 -7.46 3.12 1.08
N ASP A 115 -8.67 3.56 1.44
CA ASP A 115 -8.96 4.98 1.72
C ASP A 115 -8.21 5.49 2.96
N ALA A 116 -8.17 4.69 4.04
CA ALA A 116 -7.41 5.05 5.24
C ALA A 116 -5.91 5.17 4.96
N ILE A 117 -5.33 4.24 4.19
CA ILE A 117 -3.90 4.30 3.81
C ILE A 117 -3.64 5.56 2.99
N VAL A 118 -4.40 5.80 1.93
CA VAL A 118 -4.20 6.94 1.03
C VAL A 118 -4.39 8.26 1.76
N THR A 119 -5.43 8.39 2.60
CA THR A 119 -5.70 9.59 3.40
C THR A 119 -4.52 9.93 4.28
N VAL A 120 -4.06 8.98 5.10
CA VAL A 120 -2.96 9.21 6.04
C VAL A 120 -1.67 9.56 5.30
N THR A 121 -1.36 8.86 4.21
CA THR A 121 -0.18 9.16 3.40
C THR A 121 -0.24 10.56 2.79
N LEU A 122 -1.40 10.98 2.26
CA LEU A 122 -1.57 12.33 1.70
C LEU A 122 -1.49 13.42 2.77
N GLU A 123 -2.11 13.23 3.94
CA GLU A 123 -2.02 14.18 5.06
C GLU A 123 -0.58 14.37 5.56
N LYS A 124 0.25 13.32 5.49
CA LYS A 124 1.66 13.37 5.89
C LYS A 124 2.61 13.68 4.75
N LEU A 125 2.13 13.77 3.50
CA LEU A 125 2.96 13.84 2.30
C LEU A 125 3.97 14.98 2.36
N GLN A 126 3.51 16.19 2.72
CA GLN A 126 4.38 17.36 2.78
C GLN A 126 5.49 17.21 3.82
N LEU A 127 5.18 16.63 4.98
CA LEU A 127 6.17 16.39 6.04
C LEU A 127 7.22 15.37 5.59
N MET A 128 6.78 14.27 4.97
CA MET A 128 7.68 13.24 4.44
C MET A 128 8.55 13.78 3.30
N ALA A 129 7.98 14.57 2.39
CA ALA A 129 8.71 15.17 1.27
C ALA A 129 9.76 16.18 1.75
N ASN A 130 9.42 17.03 2.72
CA ASN A 130 10.37 17.99 3.30
C ASN A 130 11.53 17.28 4.02
N GLU A 131 11.23 16.23 4.80
CA GLU A 131 12.27 15.45 5.47
C GLU A 131 13.19 14.77 4.45
N LEU A 132 12.62 14.19 3.39
CA LEU A 132 13.39 13.57 2.33
C LEU A 132 14.33 14.57 1.62
N GLU A 133 13.82 15.77 1.31
CA GLU A 133 14.63 16.84 0.70
C GLU A 133 15.79 17.26 1.61
N LEU A 134 15.52 17.41 2.91
CA LEU A 134 16.56 17.71 3.91
C LEU A 134 17.62 16.62 3.93
N GLN A 135 17.23 15.35 4.03
CA GLN A 135 18.17 14.23 4.06
C GLN A 135 18.98 14.15 2.75
N CYS A 136 18.36 14.33 1.58
CA CYS A 136 19.11 14.29 0.33
C CYS A 136 20.04 15.47 0.11
N SER A 137 19.75 16.64 0.67
CA SER A 137 20.70 17.74 0.68
C SER A 137 21.98 17.40 1.47
N VAL A 138 21.87 16.59 2.53
CA VAL A 138 23.01 16.14 3.36
C VAL A 138 23.80 15.02 2.69
N TYR A 139 23.12 14.04 2.10
CA TYR A 139 23.76 12.85 1.54
C TYR A 139 24.03 12.92 0.02
N ASN A 140 23.73 14.05 -0.62
CA ASN A 140 23.86 14.27 -2.06
C ASN A 140 23.20 13.15 -2.89
N CYS A 141 21.99 12.74 -2.50
CA CYS A 141 21.21 11.72 -3.19
C CYS A 141 20.16 12.31 -4.14
N SER A 142 19.70 11.48 -5.07
CA SER A 142 18.51 11.75 -5.87
C SER A 142 17.26 11.37 -5.07
N ASN A 143 16.24 12.23 -5.05
CA ASN A 143 14.92 11.96 -4.46
C ASN A 143 14.18 10.80 -5.14
N GLU A 144 14.70 10.25 -6.24
CA GLU A 144 14.09 9.17 -7.02
C GLU A 144 14.41 7.76 -6.51
N ASN A 145 15.31 7.62 -5.53
CA ASN A 145 15.83 6.32 -5.08
C ASN A 145 15.35 5.89 -3.69
N PHE A 146 14.14 6.29 -3.30
CA PHE A 146 13.60 6.02 -1.97
C PHE A 146 12.33 5.18 -2.05
N PHE A 147 12.23 4.22 -1.14
CA PHE A 147 11.01 3.48 -0.90
C PHE A 147 10.89 3.23 0.59
N GLU A 148 9.65 3.07 1.05
CA GLU A 148 9.35 2.75 2.43
C GLU A 148 8.35 1.60 2.47
N LEU A 149 8.69 0.52 3.19
CA LEU A 149 7.79 -0.61 3.45
C LEU A 149 7.20 -0.46 4.85
N LEU A 150 5.90 -0.15 4.89
CA LEU A 150 5.13 0.14 6.10
C LEU A 150 4.20 -1.02 6.43
N ARG A 151 3.76 -1.11 7.69
CA ARG A 151 2.61 -1.92 8.09
C ARG A 151 1.56 -1.04 8.75
N PHE A 152 0.35 -1.02 8.19
CA PHE A 152 -0.80 -0.36 8.77
C PHE A 152 -1.61 -1.38 9.55
N ASP A 153 -1.80 -1.13 10.84
CA ASP A 153 -2.52 -2.04 11.73
C ASP A 153 -3.94 -1.51 11.95
N PHE A 154 -4.92 -2.38 11.72
CA PHE A 154 -6.34 -2.06 11.75
C PHE A 154 -7.09 -2.93 12.73
N ILE A 155 -8.18 -2.38 13.27
CA ILE A 155 -9.22 -3.13 13.98
C ILE A 155 -10.56 -2.93 13.27
N ILE A 156 -11.40 -3.95 13.33
CA ILE A 156 -12.71 -3.95 12.70
C ILE A 156 -13.77 -3.89 13.80
N ALA A 157 -14.67 -2.93 13.72
CA ALA A 157 -15.84 -2.86 14.60
C ALA A 157 -16.89 -3.91 14.19
N ARG A 158 -17.82 -4.27 15.09
CA ARG A 158 -18.84 -5.31 14.86
C ARG A 158 -19.68 -5.08 13.60
N ASP A 159 -19.90 -3.82 13.24
CA ASP A 159 -20.66 -3.41 12.05
C ASP A 159 -19.85 -3.43 10.74
N GLY A 160 -18.60 -3.88 10.77
CA GLY A 160 -17.71 -3.94 9.61
C GLY A 160 -16.94 -2.65 9.34
N ASN A 161 -17.08 -1.62 10.18
CA ASN A 161 -16.29 -0.41 10.05
C ASN A 161 -14.83 -0.65 10.44
N VAL A 162 -13.91 -0.30 9.56
CA VAL A 162 -12.47 -0.43 9.75
C VAL A 162 -11.93 0.83 10.43
N LYS A 163 -11.05 0.65 11.43
CA LYS A 163 -10.38 1.74 12.15
C LYS A 163 -8.88 1.51 12.16
N LEU A 164 -8.12 2.52 11.74
CA LEU A 164 -6.66 2.52 11.85
C LEU A 164 -6.26 2.62 13.33
N LEU A 165 -5.37 1.74 13.77
CA LEU A 165 -4.75 1.78 15.09
C LEU A 165 -3.43 2.54 15.04
N GLU A 166 -2.51 2.08 14.20
CA GLU A 166 -1.16 2.63 14.08
C GLU A 166 -0.54 2.33 12.72
N VAL A 167 0.54 3.07 12.42
CA VAL A 167 1.38 2.84 11.24
C VAL A 167 2.79 2.53 11.73
N ASN A 168 3.26 1.33 11.43
CA ASN A 168 4.58 0.84 11.78
C ASN A 168 5.56 1.08 10.64
N LEU A 169 6.55 1.96 10.87
CA LEU A 169 7.59 2.32 9.90
C LEU A 169 8.62 1.19 9.70
N ASN A 170 8.94 0.48 10.78
CA ASN A 170 9.83 -0.67 10.75
C ASN A 170 9.04 -1.89 11.18
N PRO A 171 8.26 -2.51 10.28
CA PRO A 171 7.49 -3.69 10.63
C PRO A 171 8.44 -4.77 11.12
N ASP A 172 8.15 -5.27 12.32
CA ASP A 172 8.98 -6.28 12.95
C ASP A 172 8.97 -7.59 12.15
N PHE A 173 10.17 -8.03 11.76
CA PHE A 173 10.41 -9.29 11.06
C PHE A 173 10.99 -10.37 11.99
N ASP A 174 11.02 -10.16 13.31
CA ASP A 174 11.57 -11.09 14.33
C ASP A 174 10.89 -12.47 14.35
N GLY A 175 9.75 -12.61 13.66
CA GLY A 175 9.11 -13.89 13.34
C GLY A 175 9.94 -14.85 12.50
N ILE A 176 11.18 -14.52 12.09
CA ILE A 176 12.13 -15.45 11.44
C ILE A 176 12.33 -16.75 12.25
N LYS A 177 12.11 -16.74 13.58
CA LYS A 177 12.18 -17.96 14.41
C LYS A 177 10.98 -18.90 14.24
N ASN A 178 9.86 -18.43 13.71
CA ASN A 178 8.69 -19.24 13.37
C ASN A 178 8.63 -19.39 11.84
N GLU A 179 8.90 -20.60 11.34
CA GLU A 179 9.01 -20.86 9.89
C GLU A 179 7.79 -20.38 9.08
N LYS A 180 6.58 -20.40 9.66
CA LYS A 180 5.36 -19.93 8.98
C LYS A 180 5.31 -18.41 8.85
N LYS A 181 5.71 -17.68 9.90
CA LYS A 181 5.82 -16.22 9.86
C LYS A 181 6.95 -15.79 8.92
N LYS A 182 8.03 -16.56 8.90
CA LYS A 182 9.17 -16.35 8.01
C LYS A 182 8.75 -16.37 6.54
N GLU A 183 8.00 -17.38 6.09
CA GLU A 183 7.55 -17.46 4.69
C GLU A 183 6.72 -16.23 4.28
N HIS A 184 5.78 -15.80 5.12
CA HIS A 184 4.99 -14.60 4.88
C HIS A 184 5.88 -13.36 4.68
N TYR A 185 6.85 -13.15 5.58
CA TYR A 185 7.78 -12.03 5.50
C TYR A 185 8.70 -12.10 4.28
N GLU A 186 9.21 -13.29 3.96
CA GLU A 186 10.02 -13.51 2.76
C GLU A 186 9.24 -13.17 1.49
N GLN A 187 7.96 -13.53 1.41
CA GLN A 187 7.11 -13.18 0.27
C GLN A 187 6.91 -11.66 0.15
N VAL A 188 6.64 -10.96 1.26
CA VAL A 188 6.50 -9.49 1.26
C VAL A 188 7.79 -8.82 0.79
N LEU A 189 8.93 -9.20 1.41
CA LEU A 189 10.23 -8.62 1.09
C LEU A 189 10.68 -8.92 -0.33
N TYR A 190 10.52 -10.17 -0.79
CA TYR A 190 10.85 -10.55 -2.16
C TYR A 190 10.05 -9.74 -3.18
N ASN A 191 8.73 -9.63 -3.01
CA ASN A 191 7.90 -8.86 -3.92
C ASN A 191 8.22 -7.34 -3.84
N ALA A 192 8.52 -6.80 -2.66
CA ALA A 192 8.86 -5.39 -2.50
C ALA A 192 10.18 -5.05 -3.20
N LEU A 193 11.24 -5.85 -2.98
CA LEU A 193 12.55 -5.68 -3.61
C LEU A 193 12.49 -5.90 -5.13
N ARG A 194 11.64 -6.81 -5.59
CA ARG A 194 11.38 -6.99 -7.02
C ARG A 194 10.68 -5.77 -7.62
N LEU A 195 9.65 -5.26 -6.95
CA LEU A 195 8.86 -4.11 -7.41
C LEU A 195 9.74 -2.86 -7.57
N ILE A 196 10.61 -2.58 -6.59
CA ILE A 196 11.56 -1.44 -6.64
C ILE A 196 12.78 -1.70 -7.53
N GLY A 197 12.89 -2.88 -8.16
CA GLY A 197 13.92 -3.18 -9.15
C GLY A 197 15.29 -3.58 -8.57
N ALA A 198 15.37 -3.98 -7.29
CA ALA A 198 16.62 -4.42 -6.64
C ALA A 198 17.13 -5.80 -7.09
N GLU A 199 16.40 -6.51 -7.96
CA GLU A 199 16.78 -7.82 -8.53
C GLU A 199 18.00 -7.79 -9.46
N GLY A 200 18.59 -6.61 -9.71
CA GLY A 200 19.95 -6.47 -10.22
C GLY A 200 20.17 -7.03 -11.63
N PHE A 201 19.81 -6.27 -12.66
CA PHE A 201 20.39 -6.41 -14.01
C PHE A 201 20.38 -5.11 -14.84
N GLU A 202 19.53 -4.14 -14.54
CA GLU A 202 19.46 -2.86 -15.27
C GLU A 202 20.47 -1.80 -14.80
N ILE A 203 21.00 -1.93 -13.58
CA ILE A 203 21.85 -0.90 -12.95
C ILE A 203 23.29 -0.90 -13.51
N PHE A 204 23.78 -2.03 -14.05
CA PHE A 204 25.18 -2.17 -14.49
C PHE A 204 25.43 -2.01 -16.00
N ARG A 205 24.39 -1.93 -16.84
CA ARG A 205 24.51 -1.60 -18.28
C ARG A 205 23.39 -0.67 -18.70
N GLN A 206 23.63 0.64 -18.54
CA GLN A 206 22.84 1.72 -19.15
C GLN A 206 23.04 1.77 -20.69
N ASP A 207 22.85 0.66 -21.38
CA ASP A 207 22.59 0.73 -22.81
C ASP A 207 21.11 1.13 -23.00
N LEU A 208 20.85 2.18 -23.78
CA LEU A 208 19.50 2.62 -24.15
C LEU A 208 18.66 1.44 -24.70
N ARG A 209 19.31 0.46 -25.34
CA ARG A 209 18.67 -0.77 -25.82
C ARG A 209 18.12 -1.63 -24.69
N THR A 210 18.86 -1.88 -23.62
CA THR A 210 18.40 -2.71 -22.50
C THR A 210 17.24 -2.04 -21.76
N SER A 211 17.28 -0.72 -21.57
CA SER A 211 16.16 0.04 -20.98
C SER A 211 14.90 -0.02 -21.84
N SER A 212 15.05 -0.01 -23.17
CA SER A 212 13.92 -0.19 -24.10
C SER A 212 13.37 -1.61 -24.14
N MET A 213 14.09 -2.63 -23.66
CA MET A 213 13.57 -4.00 -23.59
C MET A 213 12.53 -4.19 -22.48
N THR A 214 12.59 -3.37 -21.42
CA THR A 214 11.68 -3.46 -20.28
C THR A 214 10.52 -2.46 -20.38
N SER A 215 10.77 -1.28 -20.95
CA SER A 215 9.74 -0.25 -21.13
C SER A 215 10.06 0.59 -22.36
N ARG A 216 9.30 0.43 -23.43
CA ARG A 216 9.46 1.22 -24.67
C ARG A 216 8.65 2.51 -24.60
N TYR A 217 9.01 3.46 -25.45
CA TYR A 217 8.29 4.73 -25.56
C TYR A 217 6.84 4.52 -26.02
N GLU A 218 6.62 3.55 -26.92
CA GLU A 218 5.30 3.17 -27.42
C GLU A 218 4.43 2.56 -26.32
N ASP A 219 5.02 1.85 -25.35
CA ASP A 219 4.28 1.23 -24.24
C ASP A 219 3.72 2.29 -23.26
N LEU A 220 4.22 3.53 -23.32
CA LEU A 220 3.76 4.67 -22.52
C LEU A 220 2.73 5.55 -23.23
N SER A 221 2.49 5.29 -24.53
CA SER A 221 1.58 6.09 -25.35
C SER A 221 0.13 5.77 -24.99
N ILE A 222 -0.67 6.83 -24.83
CA ILE A 222 -2.10 6.73 -24.48
C ILE A 222 -2.94 7.59 -25.42
N ASP A 223 -4.23 7.29 -25.52
CA ASP A 223 -5.23 8.15 -26.20
C ASP A 223 -4.80 8.59 -27.60
N PHE A 224 -4.56 7.60 -28.47
CA PHE A 224 -4.08 7.80 -29.83
C PHE A 224 -4.89 8.86 -30.61
N ASN A 225 -6.22 8.88 -30.43
CA ASN A 225 -7.11 9.75 -31.18
C ASN A 225 -6.89 11.23 -30.89
N ASN A 226 -6.64 11.59 -29.63
CA ASN A 226 -6.34 12.97 -29.26
C ASN A 226 -4.85 13.27 -29.47
N CYS A 227 -3.96 12.35 -29.10
CA CYS A 227 -2.52 12.58 -29.11
C CYS A 227 -1.88 12.66 -30.50
N LYS A 228 -2.50 12.09 -31.55
CA LYS A 228 -2.02 12.22 -32.94
C LYS A 228 -1.89 13.68 -33.41
N ASN A 229 -2.70 14.59 -32.85
CA ASN A 229 -2.70 16.01 -33.20
C ASN A 229 -1.74 16.85 -32.33
N CYS A 230 -1.18 16.26 -31.27
CA CYS A 230 -0.37 16.94 -30.26
C CYS A 230 1.14 16.91 -30.55
N GLN A 231 1.55 16.43 -31.73
CA GLN A 231 2.97 16.33 -32.11
C GLN A 231 3.62 17.68 -32.41
N LYS A 232 2.84 18.68 -32.86
CA LYS A 232 3.35 19.98 -33.31
C LYS A 232 3.11 21.11 -32.31
N SER A 233 2.13 20.98 -31.43
CA SER A 233 1.79 21.96 -30.42
C SER A 233 1.15 21.28 -29.22
N CYS A 234 1.59 21.68 -28.03
CA CYS A 234 1.04 21.24 -26.74
C CYS A 234 0.16 22.32 -26.09
N SER A 235 -0.31 23.31 -26.87
CA SER A 235 -1.09 24.44 -26.33
C SER A 235 -2.53 24.07 -26.01
N ASN A 236 -3.06 22.99 -26.58
CA ASN A 236 -4.42 22.51 -26.29
C ASN A 236 -4.41 21.71 -24.98
N PRO A 237 -5.29 22.00 -24.01
CA PRO A 237 -5.43 21.22 -22.79
C PRO A 237 -5.63 19.71 -23.02
N SER A 238 -6.25 19.30 -24.14
CA SER A 238 -6.42 17.88 -24.49
C SER A 238 -5.11 17.17 -24.83
N CYS A 239 -3.99 17.89 -24.95
CA CYS A 239 -2.66 17.35 -25.21
C CYS A 239 -1.85 17.13 -23.92
N ASN A 240 -2.35 17.57 -22.77
CA ASN A 240 -1.59 17.58 -21.51
C ASN A 240 -1.23 16.19 -21.00
N HIS A 241 -1.93 15.13 -21.42
CA HIS A 241 -1.63 13.74 -21.08
C HIS A 241 -0.83 13.00 -22.16
N CYS A 242 -0.57 13.64 -23.30
CA CYS A 242 0.15 13.02 -24.40
C CYS A 242 1.64 12.98 -24.14
N ILE A 243 2.26 11.83 -24.39
CA ILE A 243 3.69 11.61 -24.14
C ILE A 243 4.61 12.60 -24.86
N SER A 244 4.22 13.08 -26.05
CA SER A 244 4.95 14.10 -26.82
C SER A 244 5.02 15.46 -26.12
N CYS A 245 4.14 15.71 -25.17
CA CYS A 245 4.03 16.95 -24.41
C CYS A 245 4.63 16.85 -23.00
N PHE A 246 5.17 15.69 -22.64
CA PHE A 246 5.88 15.49 -21.38
C PHE A 246 7.35 15.90 -21.48
N SER A 247 7.90 16.35 -20.34
CA SER A 247 9.34 16.58 -20.23
C SER A 247 10.10 15.25 -20.25
N GLN A 248 11.37 15.28 -20.65
CA GLN A 248 12.22 14.09 -20.65
C GLN A 248 12.33 13.44 -19.26
N ASP A 249 12.37 14.24 -18.20
CA ASP A 249 12.41 13.71 -16.83
C ASP A 249 11.09 13.03 -16.44
N PHE A 250 9.95 13.60 -16.82
CA PHE A 250 8.67 12.95 -16.56
C PHE A 250 8.50 11.66 -17.38
N ILE A 251 9.03 11.59 -18.60
CA ILE A 251 9.07 10.36 -19.39
C ILE A 251 9.89 9.27 -18.67
N LYS A 252 11.03 9.62 -18.06
CA LYS A 252 11.79 8.66 -17.21
C LYS A 252 10.95 8.17 -16.03
N THR A 253 10.21 9.07 -15.37
CA THR A 253 9.27 8.70 -14.32
C THR A 253 8.24 7.70 -14.84
N LEU A 254 7.62 7.94 -16.00
CA LEU A 254 6.64 7.02 -16.59
C LEU A 254 7.25 5.65 -16.91
N HIS A 255 8.51 5.61 -17.40
CA HIS A 255 9.21 4.34 -17.58
C HIS A 255 9.40 3.59 -16.25
N ASN A 256 9.74 4.29 -15.16
CA ASN A 256 9.80 3.70 -13.82
C ASN A 256 8.45 3.14 -13.39
N ILE A 257 7.37 3.92 -13.51
CA ILE A 257 6.01 3.46 -13.17
C ILE A 257 5.58 2.25 -13.99
N ASN A 258 5.92 2.20 -15.29
CA ASN A 258 5.66 1.03 -16.13
C ASN A 258 6.44 -0.21 -15.66
N ARG A 259 7.72 -0.05 -15.31
CA ARG A 259 8.52 -1.14 -14.75
C ARG A 259 7.96 -1.64 -13.41
N GLU A 260 7.64 -0.72 -12.49
CA GLU A 260 7.00 -1.08 -11.22
C GLU A 260 5.70 -1.85 -11.47
N HIS A 261 4.87 -1.37 -12.40
CA HIS A 261 3.63 -2.02 -12.75
C HIS A 261 3.86 -3.46 -13.23
N GLN A 262 4.81 -3.69 -14.13
CA GLN A 262 5.14 -5.04 -14.61
C GLN A 262 5.72 -5.94 -13.50
N LYS A 263 6.46 -5.36 -12.56
CA LYS A 263 7.17 -6.07 -11.48
C LYS A 263 6.40 -6.15 -10.16
N ARG A 264 5.19 -5.58 -10.09
CA ARG A 264 4.40 -5.42 -8.86
C ARG A 264 4.16 -6.73 -8.10
N GLY A 265 4.17 -7.87 -8.80
CA GLY A 265 3.96 -9.17 -8.18
C GLY A 265 2.65 -9.18 -7.39
N ASN A 266 2.76 -9.49 -6.10
CA ASN A 266 1.63 -9.57 -5.16
C ASN A 266 1.22 -8.21 -4.54
N PHE A 267 1.67 -7.11 -5.12
CA PHE A 267 1.22 -5.77 -4.77
C PHE A 267 0.19 -5.23 -5.78
N LYS A 268 -0.80 -4.53 -5.25
CA LYS A 268 -1.75 -3.73 -6.02
C LYS A 268 -1.46 -2.24 -5.81
N ARG A 269 -1.41 -1.47 -6.88
CA ARG A 269 -1.33 0.00 -6.80
C ARG A 269 -2.67 0.53 -6.32
N ILE A 270 -2.70 1.16 -5.16
CA ILE A 270 -3.91 1.79 -4.60
C ILE A 270 -3.94 3.29 -4.91
N PHE A 271 -2.77 3.90 -5.09
CA PHE A 271 -2.61 5.28 -5.53
C PHE A 271 -1.41 5.41 -6.50
N PRO A 272 -1.53 6.15 -7.60
CA PRO A 272 -2.74 6.82 -8.08
C PRO A 272 -3.75 5.82 -8.66
N SER A 273 -5.06 6.08 -8.48
CA SER A 273 -6.15 5.25 -9.01
C SER A 273 -7.38 6.09 -9.35
N LYS A 274 -8.28 5.54 -10.19
CA LYS A 274 -9.49 6.25 -10.68
C LYS A 274 -10.38 6.77 -9.54
N ILE A 275 -10.44 6.05 -8.43
CA ILE A 275 -11.30 6.39 -7.28
C ILE A 275 -10.88 7.74 -6.69
N TYR A 276 -9.58 7.93 -6.44
CA TYR A 276 -9.06 9.16 -5.84
C TYR A 276 -8.96 10.32 -6.83
N ASN A 277 -8.94 10.04 -8.14
CA ASN A 277 -8.88 11.06 -9.18
C ASN A 277 -10.17 11.84 -9.37
N ALA A 278 -11.30 11.23 -9.02
CA ALA A 278 -12.61 11.86 -9.12
C ALA A 278 -12.94 12.75 -7.91
N ASN A 279 -12.15 12.65 -6.84
CA ASN A 279 -12.45 13.33 -5.58
C ASN A 279 -11.65 14.63 -5.44
N VAL A 280 -12.38 15.74 -5.35
CA VAL A 280 -11.85 17.11 -5.31
C VAL A 280 -10.96 17.35 -4.10
N ASP A 281 -11.28 16.74 -2.95
CA ASP A 281 -10.53 16.92 -1.71
C ASP A 281 -9.12 16.37 -1.86
N TYR A 282 -8.99 15.16 -2.43
CA TYR A 282 -7.69 14.55 -2.70
C TYR A 282 -6.91 15.30 -3.78
N LEU A 283 -7.58 15.78 -4.84
CA LEU A 283 -6.91 16.55 -5.91
C LEU A 283 -6.22 17.81 -5.39
N SER A 284 -6.76 18.44 -4.34
CA SER A 284 -6.19 19.65 -3.74
C SER A 284 -4.87 19.40 -2.99
N LEU A 285 -4.66 18.16 -2.53
CA LEU A 285 -3.46 17.73 -1.80
C LEU A 285 -2.35 17.23 -2.73
N MET A 286 -2.64 17.04 -4.02
CA MET A 286 -1.69 16.47 -4.99
C MET A 286 -0.79 17.52 -5.63
N THR A 287 0.50 17.18 -5.77
CA THR A 287 1.44 17.94 -6.61
C THR A 287 1.00 17.93 -8.08
N GLU A 288 1.53 18.85 -8.89
CA GLU A 288 1.26 18.84 -10.33
C GLU A 288 1.74 17.54 -11.00
N LYS A 289 2.93 17.03 -10.62
CA LYS A 289 3.43 15.76 -11.15
C LYS A 289 2.52 14.60 -10.78
N THR A 290 2.04 14.55 -9.53
CA THR A 290 1.10 13.52 -9.06
C THR A 290 -0.20 13.57 -9.87
N ARG A 291 -0.78 14.76 -10.10
CA ARG A 291 -1.98 14.91 -10.93
C ARG A 291 -1.77 14.46 -12.38
N ARG A 292 -0.61 14.82 -12.97
CA ARG A 292 -0.25 14.38 -14.33
C ARG A 292 -0.09 12.87 -14.42
N LEU A 293 0.62 12.25 -13.46
CA LEU A 293 0.77 10.80 -13.40
C LEU A 293 -0.59 10.14 -13.28
N SER A 294 -1.45 10.69 -12.42
CA SER A 294 -2.74 10.10 -12.17
C SER A 294 -3.68 10.14 -13.37
N ASN A 295 -3.63 11.23 -14.15
CA ASN A 295 -4.35 11.32 -15.42
C ASN A 295 -3.82 10.26 -16.41
N TRP A 296 -2.51 10.13 -16.55
CA TRP A 296 -1.89 9.12 -17.42
C TRP A 296 -2.29 7.68 -17.01
N ILE A 297 -2.24 7.34 -15.71
CA ILE A 297 -2.71 6.05 -15.20
C ILE A 297 -4.20 5.84 -15.48
N GLY A 298 -5.02 6.89 -15.38
CA GLY A 298 -6.44 6.85 -15.71
C GLY A 298 -6.70 6.40 -17.15
N PHE A 299 -5.94 6.91 -18.10
CA PHE A 299 -6.00 6.47 -19.50
C PHE A 299 -5.46 5.04 -19.69
N MET A 300 -4.33 4.70 -19.08
CA MET A 300 -3.81 3.32 -19.11
C MET A 300 -4.85 2.31 -18.59
N CYS A 301 -5.54 2.65 -17.51
CA CYS A 301 -6.63 1.88 -16.90
C CYS A 301 -7.93 1.86 -17.75
N ASN A 302 -8.12 2.79 -18.69
CA ASN A 302 -9.20 2.70 -19.68
C ASN A 302 -8.86 1.72 -20.82
N GLU A 303 -7.59 1.66 -21.21
CA GLU A 303 -7.12 0.78 -22.28
C GLU A 303 -6.86 -0.65 -21.79
N ASN A 304 -6.40 -0.82 -20.55
CA ASN A 304 -6.16 -2.11 -19.89
C ASN A 304 -6.58 -2.08 -18.42
N ILE A 305 -7.54 -2.93 -18.04
CA ILE A 305 -8.08 -3.03 -16.68
C ILE A 305 -7.02 -3.40 -15.63
N ASP A 306 -5.91 -4.04 -16.01
CA ASP A 306 -4.83 -4.39 -15.09
C ASP A 306 -4.15 -3.17 -14.46
N TRP A 307 -4.28 -1.99 -15.10
CA TRP A 307 -3.78 -0.72 -14.59
C TRP A 307 -4.69 -0.06 -13.55
N CYS A 308 -5.85 -0.67 -13.30
CA CYS A 308 -6.76 -0.37 -12.22
C CYS A 308 -6.50 -1.30 -11.01
#